data_AF-A5UXD7-F1
#
_entry.id   AF-A5UXD7-F1
#
_cell.length_a   1.000
_cell.length_b   1.000
_cell.length_c   1.000
_cell.angle_alpha   90.00
_cell.angle_beta   90.00
_cell.angle_gamma   90.00
#
_symmetry.space_group_name_H-M   'P 1'
#
loop_
_entity.id
_entity.type
_entity.pdbx_description
1 polymer ?
#
loop_
_entity_poly.entity_id
_entity_poly.type
_entity_poly.pdbx_seq_one_letter_code
_entity_poly.pdbx_strand_id
1 'polypeptide(L)'
;MMHLHHSMSRRNHDVAMNQACSRPCPFVQRHRHDLIRLRDHLAEGHRCADAWIAIAHLVHEPWQRLDCLERACAIDPDDQNLQIARLEHYVVLHPEDAHAAEELREAKARRALERYKPRVFRHQDASQPIGAILRALRAISDTDLEVVLEEQDRLRRLGRPLLLGDLLVRRGRVAPETLARALTLQSRLRAVNGAVPRTLGEYLIAQGHVTPDQLERALIEQIRLRASGAHEPLGEILLRHGAVDAAILQRAFQQHMHDAMTAFE
;
A
#
# COMPACT_ATOMS: atom_id res chain seq x y z
N MET A 1 -32.41 46.63 -36.06
CA MET A 1 -31.49 45.92 -36.97
C MET A 1 -30.10 46.01 -36.38
N MET A 2 -29.46 44.87 -36.16
CA MET A 2 -28.04 44.64 -35.87
C MET A 2 -27.45 45.10 -34.53
N HIS A 3 -27.33 44.11 -33.63
CA HIS A 3 -26.30 44.02 -32.60
C HIS A 3 -24.90 43.96 -33.24
N LEU A 4 -23.96 44.78 -32.74
CA LEU A 4 -22.53 44.51 -32.83
C LEU A 4 -21.93 44.73 -31.43
N HIS A 5 -21.81 43.63 -30.70
CA HIS A 5 -20.98 43.53 -29.50
C HIS A 5 -19.51 43.59 -29.91
N HIS A 6 -18.88 44.76 -29.77
CA HIS A 6 -17.42 44.85 -29.81
C HIS A 6 -16.88 44.49 -28.42
N SER A 7 -16.64 43.21 -28.20
CA SER A 7 -15.99 42.67 -27.00
C SER A 7 -14.47 42.77 -27.13
N MET A 8 -13.92 43.98 -26.99
CA MET A 8 -12.50 44.12 -26.65
C MET A 8 -12.33 43.91 -25.14
N SER A 9 -12.41 42.65 -24.72
CA SER A 9 -11.97 42.24 -23.39
C SER A 9 -10.45 42.24 -23.37
N ARG A 10 -9.87 43.43 -23.15
CA ARG A 10 -8.59 43.54 -22.44
C ARG A 10 -8.80 42.87 -21.09
N ARG A 11 -8.27 41.65 -20.90
CA ARG A 11 -8.03 41.09 -19.57
C ARG A 11 -7.11 39.88 -19.67
N ASN A 12 -6.06 39.93 -18.86
CA ASN A 12 -5.15 38.84 -18.48
C ASN A 12 -3.93 38.62 -19.39
N HIS A 13 -3.14 39.67 -19.58
CA HIS A 13 -1.68 39.55 -19.52
C HIS A 13 -1.29 40.05 -18.14
N ASP A 14 -1.09 39.12 -17.22
CA ASP A 14 -0.40 39.24 -15.92
C ASP A 14 -0.98 38.16 -15.00
N VAL A 15 -0.10 37.53 -14.22
CA VAL A 15 -0.30 36.33 -13.38
C VAL A 15 0.07 35.01 -14.08
N ALA A 16 1.38 34.80 -14.28
CA ALA A 16 1.96 33.45 -14.28
C ALA A 16 3.41 33.49 -13.75
N MET A 17 3.63 34.15 -12.62
CA MET A 17 4.93 34.06 -11.93
C MET A 17 4.98 32.77 -11.10
N ASN A 18 5.94 31.90 -11.42
CA ASN A 18 6.50 30.88 -10.54
C ASN A 18 5.61 29.68 -10.15
N GLN A 19 4.73 29.21 -11.04
CA GLN A 19 3.96 27.99 -10.76
C GLN A 19 4.80 26.73 -11.05
N ALA A 20 5.02 25.94 -9.99
CA ALA A 20 5.55 24.59 -10.15
C ALA A 20 4.50 23.73 -10.87
N CYS A 21 4.92 23.00 -11.91
CA CYS A 21 4.02 22.12 -12.63
C CYS A 21 3.62 20.91 -11.77
N SER A 22 2.40 20.40 -11.95
CA SER A 22 2.02 19.11 -11.40
C SER A 22 2.90 18.00 -11.97
N ARG A 23 3.18 16.97 -11.17
CA ARG A 23 3.87 15.76 -11.62
C ARG A 23 2.89 14.57 -11.63
N PRO A 24 2.71 13.87 -12.76
CA PRO A 24 3.37 14.12 -14.05
C PRO A 24 2.77 15.34 -14.79
N CYS A 25 3.62 16.12 -15.47
CA CYS A 25 3.22 17.32 -16.19
C CYS A 25 2.49 16.97 -17.51
N PRO A 26 1.21 17.37 -17.68
CA PRO A 26 0.43 17.03 -18.87
C PRO A 26 1.00 17.59 -20.19
N PHE A 27 1.67 18.75 -20.12
CA PHE A 27 2.33 19.35 -21.29
C PHE A 27 3.50 18.48 -21.77
N VAL A 28 4.37 18.08 -20.83
CA VAL A 28 5.53 17.23 -21.12
C VAL A 28 5.09 15.88 -21.64
N GLN A 29 4.01 15.28 -21.10
CA GLN A 29 3.49 14.00 -21.62
C GLN A 29 3.16 14.05 -23.12
N ARG A 30 2.65 15.19 -23.63
CA ARG A 30 2.30 15.38 -25.04
C ARG A 30 3.49 15.76 -25.93
N HIS A 31 4.51 16.41 -25.36
CA HIS A 31 5.63 16.99 -26.09
C HIS A 31 6.99 16.40 -25.71
N ARG A 32 7.02 15.20 -25.13
CA ARG A 32 8.22 14.59 -24.52
C ARG A 32 9.44 14.43 -25.45
N HIS A 33 9.25 14.50 -26.77
CA HIS A 33 10.34 14.39 -27.75
C HIS A 33 10.57 15.68 -28.55
N ASP A 34 9.89 16.78 -28.21
CA ASP A 34 9.98 18.05 -28.93
C ASP A 34 10.81 19.04 -28.11
N LEU A 35 12.11 19.11 -28.41
CA LEU A 35 13.06 19.96 -27.68
C LEU A 35 12.67 21.44 -27.70
N ILE A 36 12.11 21.93 -28.82
CA ILE A 36 11.75 23.35 -28.97
C ILE A 36 10.61 23.66 -28.01
N ARG A 37 9.53 22.87 -28.05
CA ARG A 37 8.37 23.07 -27.17
C ARG A 37 8.72 22.92 -25.68
N LEU A 38 9.61 21.99 -25.33
CA LEU A 38 10.04 21.82 -23.94
C LEU A 38 10.87 23.03 -23.45
N ARG A 39 11.71 23.62 -24.31
CA ARG A 39 12.45 24.84 -24.01
C ARG A 39 11.53 26.05 -23.89
N ASP A 40 10.57 26.21 -24.79
CA ASP A 40 9.59 27.29 -24.75
C ASP A 40 8.78 27.24 -23.45
N HIS A 41 8.33 26.04 -23.05
CA HIS A 41 7.65 25.84 -21.78
C HIS A 41 8.48 26.29 -20.56
N LEU A 42 9.79 26.05 -20.57
CA LEU A 42 10.67 26.55 -19.50
C LEU A 42 10.91 28.06 -19.60
N ALA A 43 11.03 28.60 -20.82
CA ALA A 43 11.25 30.02 -21.09
C ALA A 43 10.03 30.88 -20.72
N GLU A 44 8.82 30.31 -20.77
CA GLU A 44 7.57 30.90 -20.26
C GLU A 44 7.54 31.02 -18.73
N GLY A 45 8.56 30.52 -18.02
CA GLY A 45 8.73 30.68 -16.57
C GLY A 45 8.19 29.51 -15.74
N HIS A 46 7.82 28.39 -16.37
CA HIS A 46 7.35 27.20 -15.67
C HIS A 46 8.49 26.48 -14.94
N ARG A 47 8.34 26.28 -13.62
CA ARG A 47 9.25 25.44 -12.82
C ARG A 47 8.86 23.97 -12.98
N CYS A 48 9.34 23.34 -14.05
CA CYS A 48 8.92 21.99 -14.46
C CYS A 48 10.08 20.99 -14.45
N ALA A 49 10.15 20.13 -13.43
CA ALA A 49 11.17 19.07 -13.35
C ALA A 49 11.05 18.06 -14.52
N ASP A 50 9.81 17.69 -14.90
CA ASP A 50 9.57 16.74 -15.99
C ASP A 50 10.09 17.27 -17.34
N ALA A 51 10.02 18.59 -17.58
CA ALA A 51 10.53 19.19 -18.81
C ALA A 51 12.06 19.10 -18.88
N TRP A 52 12.76 19.40 -17.77
CA TRP A 52 14.21 19.23 -17.68
C TRP A 52 14.64 17.76 -17.86
N ILE A 53 13.91 16.81 -17.28
CA ILE A 53 14.16 15.37 -17.47
C ILE A 53 13.96 14.96 -18.93
N ALA A 54 12.89 15.44 -19.57
CA ALA A 54 12.64 15.16 -20.99
C ALA A 54 13.75 15.74 -21.88
N ILE A 55 14.22 16.97 -21.60
CA ILE A 55 15.34 17.58 -22.33
C ILE A 55 16.64 16.78 -22.11
N ALA A 56 16.91 16.30 -20.89
CA ALA A 56 18.08 15.47 -20.59
C ALA A 56 18.17 14.22 -21.49
N HIS A 57 17.03 13.63 -21.87
CA HIS A 57 16.98 12.51 -22.81
C HIS A 57 17.17 12.91 -24.28
N LEU A 58 16.98 14.19 -24.63
CA LEU A 58 17.09 14.70 -26.00
C LEU A 58 18.46 15.31 -26.30
N VAL A 59 19.19 15.79 -25.29
CA VAL A 59 20.54 16.33 -25.46
C VAL A 59 21.57 15.21 -25.59
N HIS A 60 22.56 15.39 -26.46
CA HIS A 60 23.59 14.40 -26.73
C HIS A 60 24.81 14.54 -25.83
N GLU A 61 25.23 15.78 -25.57
CA GLU A 61 26.42 16.09 -24.78
C GLU A 61 26.25 15.70 -23.31
N PRO A 62 27.19 14.91 -22.73
CA PRO A 62 27.08 14.44 -21.35
C PRO A 62 26.96 15.55 -20.31
N TRP A 63 27.69 16.66 -20.48
CA TRP A 63 27.64 17.80 -19.56
C TRP A 63 26.30 18.54 -19.63
N GLN A 64 25.70 18.67 -20.83
CA GLN A 64 24.37 19.30 -20.98
C GLN A 64 23.29 18.46 -20.32
N ARG A 65 23.43 17.13 -20.43
CA ARG A 65 22.54 16.19 -19.74
C ARG A 65 22.63 16.34 -18.23
N LEU A 66 23.85 16.45 -17.70
CA LEU A 66 24.06 16.68 -16.27
C LEU A 66 23.43 18.00 -15.80
N ASP A 67 23.67 19.12 -16.50
CA ASP A 67 23.07 20.43 -16.18
C ASP A 67 21.53 20.37 -16.18
N CYS A 68 20.93 19.66 -17.15
CA CYS A 68 19.48 19.45 -17.16
C CYS A 68 19.00 18.66 -15.93
N LEU A 69 19.72 17.60 -15.54
CA LEU A 69 19.38 16.78 -14.37
C LEU A 69 19.57 17.56 -13.06
N GLU A 70 20.60 18.40 -12.94
CA GLU A 70 20.82 19.28 -11.79
C GLU A 70 19.69 20.28 -11.60
N ARG A 71 19.23 20.91 -12.71
CA ARG A 71 18.08 21.82 -12.68
C ARG A 71 16.79 21.10 -12.31
N ALA A 72 16.62 19.87 -12.76
CA ALA A 72 15.48 19.04 -12.36
C ALA A 72 15.54 18.72 -10.85
N CYS A 73 16.69 18.29 -10.32
CA CYS A 73 16.89 18.03 -8.88
C CYS A 73 16.63 19.28 -8.03
N ALA A 74 17.00 20.47 -8.50
CA ALA A 74 16.74 21.72 -7.80
C ALA A 74 15.24 22.06 -7.69
N ILE A 75 14.40 21.49 -8.57
CA ILE A 75 12.94 21.64 -8.52
C ILE A 75 12.30 20.54 -7.67
N ASP A 76 12.77 19.30 -7.79
CA ASP A 76 12.29 18.15 -7.01
C ASP A 76 13.48 17.41 -6.35
N PRO A 77 13.92 17.88 -5.17
CA PRO A 77 15.08 17.31 -4.50
C PRO A 77 14.78 15.95 -3.87
N ASP A 78 13.52 15.58 -3.64
CA ASP A 78 13.14 14.34 -2.94
C ASP A 78 12.99 13.14 -3.90
N ASP A 79 13.01 13.38 -5.22
CA ASP A 79 12.94 12.33 -6.25
C ASP A 79 14.25 11.53 -6.32
N GLN A 80 14.28 10.39 -5.63
CA GLN A 80 15.44 9.49 -5.60
C GLN A 80 15.87 8.97 -6.98
N ASN A 81 14.95 8.76 -7.92
CA ASN A 81 15.33 8.26 -9.25
C ASN A 81 16.08 9.35 -10.02
N LEU A 82 15.66 10.59 -9.85
CA LEU A 82 16.30 11.76 -10.43
C LEU A 82 17.69 12.01 -9.84
N GLN A 83 17.84 11.89 -8.52
CA GLN A 83 19.15 11.97 -7.85
C GLN A 83 20.14 10.92 -8.36
N ILE A 84 19.68 9.67 -8.51
CA ILE A 84 20.51 8.58 -9.05
C ILE A 84 20.93 8.90 -10.49
N ALA A 85 20.00 9.33 -11.35
CA ALA A 85 20.31 9.67 -12.74
C ALA A 85 21.34 10.81 -12.85
N ARG A 86 21.24 11.82 -11.98
CA ARG A 86 22.24 12.91 -11.88
C ARG A 86 23.62 12.35 -11.49
N LEU A 87 23.69 11.56 -10.41
CA LEU A 87 24.94 10.97 -9.91
C LEU A 87 25.60 10.05 -10.95
N GLU A 88 24.81 9.27 -11.70
CA GLU A 88 25.33 8.43 -12.79
C GLU A 88 26.09 9.25 -13.84
N HIS A 89 25.54 10.39 -14.25
CA HIS A 89 26.18 11.26 -15.24
C HIS A 89 27.35 12.06 -14.64
N TYR A 90 27.24 12.47 -13.38
CA TYR A 90 28.31 13.17 -12.67
C TYR A 90 29.57 12.30 -12.56
N VAL A 91 29.44 11.06 -12.10
CA VAL A 91 30.58 10.13 -11.93
C VAL A 91 31.25 9.78 -13.26
N VAL A 92 30.51 9.79 -14.38
CA VAL A 92 31.11 9.62 -15.72
C VAL A 92 31.99 10.79 -16.11
N LEU A 93 31.61 12.02 -15.73
CA LEU A 93 32.38 13.24 -16.02
C LEU A 93 33.52 13.47 -15.02
N HIS A 94 33.36 12.99 -13.78
CA HIS A 94 34.29 13.17 -12.66
C HIS A 94 34.68 11.81 -12.05
N PRO A 95 35.40 10.95 -12.79
CA PRO A 95 35.78 9.62 -12.30
C PRO A 95 36.75 9.66 -11.10
N GLU A 96 37.44 10.78 -10.88
CA GLU A 96 38.32 11.02 -9.73
C GLU A 96 37.57 11.22 -8.41
N ASP A 97 36.28 11.56 -8.45
CA ASP A 97 35.47 11.79 -7.26
C ASP A 97 34.95 10.47 -6.67
N ALA A 98 35.78 9.89 -5.81
CA ALA A 98 35.45 8.66 -5.08
C ALA A 98 34.22 8.82 -4.17
N HIS A 99 33.94 10.04 -3.69
CA HIS A 99 32.80 10.30 -2.81
C HIS A 99 31.49 10.24 -3.59
N ALA A 100 31.41 10.91 -4.73
CA ALA A 100 30.25 10.83 -5.63
C ALA A 100 29.97 9.40 -6.11
N ALA A 101 31.04 8.62 -6.36
CA ALA A 101 30.92 7.21 -6.72
C ALA A 101 30.39 6.31 -5.58
N GLU A 102 30.71 6.63 -4.32
CA GLU A 102 30.12 5.96 -3.15
C GLU A 102 28.65 6.36 -2.96
N GLU A 103 28.35 7.66 -3.03
CA GLU A 103 26.98 8.18 -2.93
C GLU A 103 26.05 7.53 -3.97
N LEU A 104 26.52 7.37 -5.20
CA LEU A 104 25.80 6.66 -6.26
C LEU A 104 25.54 5.19 -5.90
N ARG A 105 26.54 4.49 -5.36
CA ARG A 105 26.41 3.09 -4.96
C ARG A 105 25.40 2.93 -3.82
N GLU A 106 25.46 3.78 -2.82
CA GLU A 106 24.48 3.80 -1.73
C GLU A 106 23.07 4.13 -2.20
N ALA A 107 22.90 5.14 -3.05
CA ALA A 107 21.59 5.52 -3.57
C ALA A 107 20.97 4.39 -4.42
N LYS A 108 21.78 3.72 -5.25
CA LYS A 108 21.35 2.52 -5.99
C LYS A 108 20.99 1.36 -5.06
N ALA A 109 21.76 1.13 -4.00
CA ALA A 109 21.47 0.11 -3.00
C ALA A 109 20.15 0.41 -2.27
N ARG A 110 19.93 1.66 -1.84
CA ARG A 110 18.67 2.11 -1.22
C ARG A 110 17.48 1.89 -2.14
N ARG A 111 17.53 2.35 -3.40
CA ARG A 111 16.47 2.10 -4.40
C ARG A 111 16.23 0.61 -4.66
N ALA A 112 17.29 -0.19 -4.69
CA ALA A 112 17.18 -1.63 -4.85
C ALA A 112 16.47 -2.27 -3.65
N LEU A 113 16.77 -1.83 -2.43
CA LEU A 113 16.10 -2.26 -1.20
C LEU A 113 14.64 -1.78 -1.11
N GLU A 114 14.31 -0.59 -1.62
CA GLU A 114 12.91 -0.13 -1.70
C GLU A 114 12.07 -0.99 -2.66
N ARG A 115 12.66 -1.41 -3.80
CA ARG A 115 12.02 -2.33 -4.75
C ARG A 115 12.04 -3.77 -4.27
N TYR A 116 13.05 -4.15 -3.49
CA TYR A 116 13.24 -5.48 -2.94
C TYR A 116 12.72 -5.52 -1.51
N LYS A 117 11.44 -5.84 -1.31
CA LYS A 117 10.94 -6.23 0.02
C LYS A 117 11.76 -7.46 0.48
N PRO A 118 12.66 -7.34 1.48
CA PRO A 118 13.46 -8.46 1.94
C PRO A 118 12.54 -9.60 2.39
N ARG A 119 12.94 -10.86 2.17
CA ARG A 119 12.19 -12.03 2.67
C ARG A 119 11.86 -11.94 4.17
N VAL A 120 12.68 -11.26 4.95
CA VAL A 120 12.47 -11.00 6.39
C VAL A 120 11.20 -10.18 6.65
N PHE A 121 10.83 -9.25 5.77
CA PHE A 121 9.57 -8.50 5.86
C PHE A 121 8.34 -9.29 5.40
N ARG A 122 8.51 -10.48 4.80
CA ARG A 122 7.38 -11.39 4.65
C ARG A 122 7.00 -11.95 6.01
N HIS A 123 7.93 -12.28 6.90
CA HIS A 123 7.56 -12.97 8.14
C HIS A 123 6.70 -12.16 9.13
N GLN A 124 6.69 -10.82 9.01
CA GLN A 124 5.83 -9.98 9.86
C GLN A 124 4.44 -9.74 9.25
N ASP A 125 4.24 -9.89 7.93
CA ASP A 125 2.94 -9.72 7.25
C ASP A 125 2.54 -10.86 6.28
N ALA A 126 3.18 -12.03 6.33
CA ALA A 126 2.97 -13.20 5.44
C ALA A 126 1.65 -13.95 5.68
N SER A 127 0.68 -13.29 6.28
CA SER A 127 -0.70 -13.75 6.23
C SER A 127 -1.23 -13.29 4.90
N GLN A 128 -1.47 -14.21 3.95
CA GLN A 128 -2.32 -13.88 2.82
C GLN A 128 -3.60 -13.24 3.38
N PRO A 129 -4.02 -12.06 2.89
CA PRO A 129 -5.21 -11.41 3.41
C PRO A 129 -6.40 -12.34 3.22
N ILE A 130 -7.39 -12.26 4.09
CA ILE A 130 -8.51 -13.21 4.09
C ILE A 130 -9.22 -13.25 2.73
N GLY A 131 -9.31 -12.11 2.03
CA GLY A 131 -9.85 -12.04 0.66
C GLY A 131 -9.05 -12.85 -0.36
N ALA A 132 -7.71 -12.87 -0.27
CA ALA A 132 -6.88 -13.69 -1.15
C ALA A 132 -7.06 -15.19 -0.87
N ILE A 133 -7.21 -15.58 0.40
CA ILE A 133 -7.50 -16.97 0.78
C ILE A 133 -8.87 -17.39 0.27
N LEU A 134 -9.89 -16.55 0.43
CA LEU A 134 -11.24 -16.81 -0.07
C LEU A 134 -11.27 -16.97 -1.60
N ARG A 135 -10.52 -16.16 -2.34
CA ARG A 135 -10.34 -16.32 -3.79
C ARG A 135 -9.66 -17.64 -4.14
N ALA A 136 -8.58 -18.00 -3.43
CA ALA A 136 -7.86 -19.25 -3.64
C ALA A 136 -8.76 -20.48 -3.37
N LEU A 137 -9.67 -20.37 -2.40
CA LEU A 137 -10.70 -21.36 -2.11
C LEU A 137 -11.88 -21.34 -3.11
N ARG A 138 -11.87 -20.43 -4.09
CA ARG A 138 -12.98 -20.17 -5.03
C ARG A 138 -14.31 -19.84 -4.33
N ALA A 139 -14.22 -19.27 -3.13
CA ALA A 139 -15.36 -18.87 -2.31
C ALA A 139 -15.93 -17.51 -2.73
N ILE A 140 -15.16 -16.72 -3.46
CA ILE A 140 -15.55 -15.39 -3.93
C ILE A 140 -14.83 -15.07 -5.24
N SER A 141 -15.50 -14.34 -6.13
CA SER A 141 -14.92 -13.81 -7.36
C SER A 141 -14.15 -12.51 -7.11
N ASP A 142 -13.29 -12.13 -8.05
CA ASP A 142 -12.53 -10.86 -7.98
C ASP A 142 -13.49 -9.67 -7.97
N THR A 143 -14.49 -9.70 -8.86
CA THR A 143 -15.51 -8.66 -8.97
C THR A 143 -16.36 -8.54 -7.71
N ASP A 144 -16.79 -9.67 -7.12
CA ASP A 144 -17.58 -9.62 -5.88
C ASP A 144 -16.74 -9.14 -4.69
N LEU A 145 -15.46 -9.50 -4.64
CA LEU A 145 -14.56 -9.02 -3.59
C LEU A 145 -14.34 -7.51 -3.69
N GLU A 146 -14.12 -6.98 -4.89
CA GLU A 146 -13.98 -5.54 -5.14
C GLU A 146 -15.22 -4.77 -4.69
N VAL A 147 -16.41 -5.21 -5.11
CA VAL A 147 -17.69 -4.58 -4.71
C VAL A 147 -17.85 -4.53 -3.19
N VAL A 148 -17.48 -5.60 -2.49
CA VAL A 148 -17.60 -5.66 -1.03
C VAL A 148 -16.54 -4.80 -0.32
N LEU A 149 -15.34 -4.70 -0.87
CA LEU A 149 -14.29 -3.81 -0.34
C LEU A 149 -14.68 -2.33 -0.48
N GLU A 150 -15.26 -1.94 -1.62
CA GLU A 150 -15.81 -0.59 -1.81
C GLU A 150 -16.92 -0.28 -0.81
N GLU A 151 -17.83 -1.24 -0.58
CA GLU A 151 -18.88 -1.12 0.43
C GLU A 151 -18.30 -0.97 1.84
N GLN A 152 -17.31 -1.79 2.20
CA GLN A 152 -16.64 -1.73 3.49
C GLN A 152 -15.99 -0.35 3.73
N ASP A 153 -15.32 0.19 2.72
CA ASP A 153 -14.67 1.50 2.80
C ASP A 153 -15.69 2.64 2.93
N ARG A 154 -16.81 2.56 2.21
CA ARG A 154 -17.94 3.47 2.39
C ARG A 154 -18.49 3.43 3.82
N LEU A 155 -18.69 2.24 4.38
CA LEU A 155 -19.19 2.05 5.75
C LEU A 155 -18.22 2.58 6.80
N ARG A 156 -16.90 2.39 6.58
CA ARG A 156 -15.85 2.96 7.43
C ARG A 156 -15.90 4.49 7.43
N ARG A 157 -16.05 5.12 6.26
CA ARG A 157 -16.19 6.59 6.12
C ARG A 157 -17.44 7.16 6.81
N LEU A 158 -18.50 6.35 6.92
CA LEU A 158 -19.74 6.70 7.64
C LEU A 158 -19.67 6.42 9.16
N GLY A 159 -18.49 6.06 9.69
CA GLY A 159 -18.32 5.75 11.12
C GLY A 159 -18.94 4.43 11.56
N ARG A 160 -19.22 3.52 10.63
CA ARG A 160 -19.83 2.20 10.89
C ARG A 160 -18.91 1.07 10.39
N PRO A 161 -17.66 0.96 10.91
CA PRO A 161 -16.72 -0.04 10.41
C PRO A 161 -17.26 -1.46 10.65
N LEU A 162 -17.21 -2.29 9.62
CA LEU A 162 -17.50 -3.73 9.69
C LEU A 162 -16.29 -4.53 9.26
N LEU A 163 -16.10 -5.70 9.88
CA LEU A 163 -15.12 -6.67 9.43
C LEU A 163 -15.50 -7.21 8.06
N LEU A 164 -14.52 -7.39 7.18
CA LEU A 164 -14.74 -7.83 5.80
C LEU A 164 -15.47 -9.18 5.77
N GLY A 165 -15.04 -10.14 6.59
CA GLY A 165 -15.67 -11.45 6.70
C GLY A 165 -17.14 -11.37 7.10
N ASP A 166 -17.48 -10.53 8.08
CA ASP A 166 -18.86 -10.36 8.53
C ASP A 166 -19.73 -9.72 7.45
N LEU A 167 -19.17 -8.75 6.71
CA LEU A 167 -19.85 -8.14 5.57
C LEU A 167 -20.11 -9.16 4.45
N LEU A 168 -19.13 -10.00 4.13
CA LEU A 168 -19.25 -11.05 3.12
C LEU A 168 -20.35 -12.07 3.44
N VAL A 169 -20.43 -12.50 4.71
CA VAL A 169 -21.48 -13.43 5.17
C VAL A 169 -22.85 -12.76 5.14
N ARG A 170 -22.97 -11.53 5.65
CA ARG A 170 -24.24 -10.78 5.65
C ARG A 170 -24.78 -10.51 4.25
N ARG A 171 -23.89 -10.31 3.27
CA ARG A 171 -24.26 -10.12 1.87
C ARG A 171 -24.48 -11.44 1.11
N GLY A 172 -24.39 -12.58 1.79
CA GLY A 172 -24.58 -13.90 1.18
C GLY A 172 -23.50 -14.26 0.15
N ARG A 173 -22.35 -13.57 0.19
CA ARG A 173 -21.24 -13.79 -0.77
C ARG A 173 -20.34 -14.94 -0.36
N VAL A 174 -20.25 -15.23 0.94
CA VAL A 174 -19.46 -16.34 1.49
C VAL A 174 -20.28 -17.03 2.59
N ALA A 175 -20.29 -18.36 2.59
CA ALA A 175 -20.93 -19.14 3.64
C ALA A 175 -20.11 -19.09 4.96
N PRO A 176 -20.74 -19.10 6.15
CA PRO A 176 -20.06 -19.09 7.44
C PRO A 176 -18.95 -20.14 7.58
N GLU A 177 -19.21 -21.35 7.07
CA GLU A 177 -18.28 -22.48 7.07
C GLU A 177 -17.04 -22.18 6.24
N THR A 178 -17.23 -21.55 5.08
CA THR A 178 -16.14 -21.20 4.19
C THR A 178 -15.27 -20.09 4.78
N LEU A 179 -15.88 -19.11 5.44
CA LEU A 179 -15.14 -18.07 6.14
C LEU A 179 -14.37 -18.63 7.35
N ALA A 180 -14.98 -19.51 8.15
CA ALA A 180 -14.32 -20.16 9.28
C ALA A 180 -13.11 -21.00 8.84
N ARG A 181 -13.27 -21.78 7.76
CA ARG A 181 -12.18 -22.54 7.14
C ARG A 181 -11.06 -21.63 6.64
N ALA A 182 -11.40 -20.52 5.98
CA ALA A 182 -10.43 -19.56 5.48
C ALA A 182 -9.64 -18.89 6.62
N LEU A 183 -10.30 -18.51 7.72
CA LEU A 183 -9.64 -17.95 8.92
C LEU A 183 -8.72 -18.98 9.58
N THR A 184 -9.18 -20.22 9.72
CA THR A 184 -8.37 -21.32 10.28
C THR A 184 -7.14 -21.60 9.42
N LEU A 185 -7.30 -21.61 8.09
CA LEU A 185 -6.19 -21.75 7.14
C LEU A 185 -5.22 -20.57 7.24
N GLN A 186 -5.72 -19.34 7.37
CA GLN A 186 -4.89 -18.15 7.58
C GLN A 186 -4.02 -18.30 8.84
N SER A 187 -4.63 -18.68 9.97
CA SER A 187 -3.92 -18.92 11.23
C SER A 187 -2.84 -19.99 11.09
N ARG A 188 -3.13 -21.11 10.40
CA ARG A 188 -2.15 -22.18 10.13
C ARG A 188 -0.98 -21.68 9.27
N LEU A 189 -1.27 -20.95 8.20
CA LEU A 189 -0.24 -20.39 7.31
C LEU A 189 0.68 -19.42 8.07
N ARG A 190 0.10 -18.59 8.94
CA ARG A 190 0.88 -17.69 9.81
C ARG A 190 1.78 -18.46 10.77
N ALA A 191 1.26 -19.50 11.42
CA ALA A 191 2.04 -20.34 12.33
C ALA A 191 3.22 -21.03 11.62
N VAL A 192 2.98 -21.64 10.45
CA VAL A 192 4.05 -22.28 9.63
C VAL A 192 5.11 -21.26 9.20
N ASN A 193 4.70 -20.02 8.93
CA ASN A 193 5.61 -18.93 8.56
C ASN A 193 6.31 -18.29 9.78
N GLY A 194 6.16 -18.85 10.99
CA GLY A 194 6.79 -18.32 12.20
C GLY A 194 6.29 -16.94 12.61
N ALA A 195 5.08 -16.55 12.18
CA ALA A 195 4.50 -15.27 12.57
C ALA A 195 4.01 -15.33 14.02
N VAL A 196 4.21 -14.24 14.75
CA VAL A 196 3.73 -14.12 16.13
C VAL A 196 2.19 -14.22 16.16
N PRO A 197 1.61 -15.06 17.04
CA PRO A 197 0.16 -15.11 17.25
C PRO A 197 -0.41 -13.73 17.61
N ARG A 198 -1.48 -13.33 16.94
CA ARG A 198 -2.18 -12.03 17.09
C ARG A 198 -3.62 -12.19 17.58
N THR A 199 -4.17 -13.39 17.51
CA THR A 199 -5.54 -13.65 17.95
C THR A 199 -5.55 -14.75 19.00
N LEU A 200 -6.54 -14.72 19.89
CA LEU A 200 -6.73 -15.77 20.90
C LEU A 200 -6.73 -17.18 20.30
N GLY A 201 -7.41 -17.37 19.15
CA GLY A 201 -7.43 -18.65 18.45
C GLY A 201 -6.05 -19.11 17.96
N GLU A 202 -5.19 -18.19 17.53
CA GLU A 202 -3.82 -18.51 17.14
C GLU A 202 -2.95 -18.89 18.34
N TYR A 203 -3.09 -18.20 19.49
CA TYR A 203 -2.38 -18.59 20.72
C TYR A 203 -2.77 -20.01 21.16
N LEU A 204 -4.08 -20.30 21.16
CA LEU A 204 -4.59 -21.60 21.57
C LEU A 204 -4.14 -22.74 20.63
N ILE A 205 -4.03 -22.48 19.32
CA ILE A 205 -3.44 -23.44 18.37
C ILE A 205 -1.94 -23.58 18.59
N ALA A 206 -1.20 -22.47 18.71
CA ALA A 206 0.26 -22.47 18.83
C ALA A 206 0.73 -23.20 20.11
N GLN A 207 -0.05 -23.11 21.19
CA GLN A 207 0.19 -23.80 22.46
C GLN A 207 -0.33 -25.24 22.48
N GLY A 208 -0.97 -25.71 21.38
CA GLY A 208 -1.50 -27.07 21.28
C GLY A 208 -2.75 -27.34 22.13
N HIS A 209 -3.40 -26.29 22.65
CA HIS A 209 -4.59 -26.41 23.49
C HIS A 209 -5.87 -26.63 22.68
N VAL A 210 -5.93 -26.11 21.45
CA VAL A 210 -7.08 -26.25 20.56
C VAL A 210 -6.60 -26.75 19.21
N THR A 211 -7.23 -27.80 18.68
CA THR A 211 -7.00 -28.26 17.31
C THR A 211 -7.65 -27.30 16.31
N PRO A 212 -7.15 -27.18 15.08
CA PRO A 212 -7.76 -26.24 14.15
C PRO A 212 -9.20 -26.64 13.76
N ASP A 213 -9.57 -27.92 13.84
CA ASP A 213 -10.96 -28.36 13.59
C ASP A 213 -11.90 -27.99 14.75
N GLN A 214 -11.40 -27.94 15.99
CA GLN A 214 -12.15 -27.38 17.12
C GLN A 214 -12.31 -25.86 16.97
N LEU A 215 -11.24 -25.16 16.55
CA LEU A 215 -11.31 -23.72 16.28
C LEU A 215 -12.29 -23.40 15.15
N GLU A 216 -12.26 -24.16 14.05
CA GLU A 216 -13.16 -23.97 12.91
C GLU A 216 -14.63 -24.10 13.34
N ARG A 217 -14.97 -25.14 14.11
CA ARG A 217 -16.33 -25.33 14.65
C ARG A 217 -16.81 -24.15 15.51
N ALA A 218 -15.96 -23.66 16.40
CA ALA A 218 -16.29 -22.50 17.23
C ALA A 218 -16.44 -21.21 16.41
N LEU A 219 -15.60 -21.02 15.38
CA LEU A 219 -15.70 -19.88 14.46
C LEU A 219 -16.99 -19.92 13.64
N ILE A 220 -17.42 -21.09 13.15
CA ILE A 220 -18.70 -21.24 12.41
C ILE A 220 -19.86 -20.71 13.26
N GLU A 221 -19.95 -21.14 14.51
CA GLU A 221 -20.99 -20.69 15.42
C GLU A 221 -20.90 -19.19 15.69
N GLN A 222 -19.70 -18.68 15.99
CA GLN A 222 -19.50 -17.26 16.24
C GLN A 222 -19.89 -16.38 15.04
N ILE A 223 -19.57 -16.83 13.82
CA ILE A 223 -19.91 -16.12 12.58
C ILE A 223 -21.43 -16.12 12.37
N ARG A 224 -22.10 -17.26 12.61
CA ARG A 224 -23.57 -17.35 12.51
C ARG A 224 -24.26 -16.42 13.51
N LEU A 225 -23.80 -16.39 14.76
CA LEU A 225 -24.31 -15.48 15.79
C LEU A 225 -24.15 -14.01 15.36
N ARG A 226 -22.96 -13.63 14.88
CA ARG A 226 -22.69 -12.26 14.38
C ARG A 226 -23.53 -11.89 13.15
N ALA A 227 -23.83 -12.86 12.30
CA ALA A 227 -24.69 -12.67 11.14
C ALA A 227 -26.16 -12.44 11.54
N SER A 228 -26.64 -13.08 12.61
CA SER A 228 -28.00 -12.88 13.15
C SER A 228 -28.11 -11.70 14.13
N GLY A 229 -27.00 -10.98 14.39
CA GLY A 229 -26.97 -9.82 15.29
C GLY A 229 -26.71 -10.16 16.76
N ALA A 230 -26.47 -11.42 17.10
CA ALA A 230 -26.01 -11.84 18.42
C ALA A 230 -24.48 -11.75 18.53
N HIS A 231 -23.97 -11.68 19.76
CA HIS A 231 -22.54 -11.69 20.02
C HIS A 231 -22.22 -12.64 21.17
N GLU A 232 -21.30 -13.56 20.92
CA GLU A 232 -20.69 -14.41 21.94
C GLU A 232 -19.17 -14.44 21.68
N PRO A 233 -18.33 -14.25 22.71
CA PRO A 233 -16.89 -14.28 22.54
C PRO A 233 -16.41 -15.68 22.19
N LEU A 234 -15.37 -15.76 21.35
CA LEU A 234 -14.84 -17.04 20.86
C LEU A 234 -14.40 -17.96 22.01
N GLY A 235 -13.85 -17.37 23.08
CA GLY A 235 -13.43 -18.11 24.27
C GLY A 235 -14.59 -18.85 24.94
N GLU A 236 -15.75 -18.22 25.09
CA GLU A 236 -16.94 -18.83 25.70
C GLU A 236 -17.50 -19.97 24.84
N ILE A 237 -17.51 -19.78 23.52
CA ILE A 237 -17.90 -20.84 22.58
C ILE A 237 -16.95 -22.04 22.71
N LEU A 238 -15.63 -21.80 22.78
CA LEU A 238 -14.63 -22.86 22.96
C LEU A 238 -14.78 -23.59 24.29
N LEU A 239 -15.10 -22.89 25.39
CA LEU A 239 -15.39 -23.51 26.69
C LEU A 239 -16.64 -24.39 26.62
N ARG A 240 -17.72 -23.85 26.05
CA ARG A 240 -19.00 -24.57 25.89
C ARG A 240 -18.87 -25.80 25.00
N HIS A 241 -17.99 -25.77 24.00
CA HIS A 241 -17.67 -26.92 23.15
C HIS A 241 -16.76 -27.94 23.83
N GLY A 242 -16.24 -27.66 25.03
CA GLY A 242 -15.25 -28.49 25.71
C GLY A 242 -13.92 -28.55 24.95
N ALA A 243 -13.63 -27.55 24.12
CA ALA A 243 -12.41 -27.49 23.32
C ALA A 243 -11.21 -26.96 24.12
N VAL A 244 -11.47 -26.24 25.21
CA VAL A 244 -10.46 -25.66 26.10
C VAL A 244 -11.02 -25.61 27.52
N ASP A 245 -10.14 -25.64 28.52
CA ASP A 245 -10.52 -25.43 29.92
C ASP A 245 -10.44 -23.95 30.32
N ALA A 246 -11.24 -23.54 31.30
CA ALA A 246 -11.27 -22.15 31.79
C ALA A 246 -9.90 -21.64 32.22
N ALA A 247 -9.11 -22.48 32.93
CA ALA A 247 -7.76 -22.12 33.37
C ALA A 247 -6.76 -21.96 32.21
N ILE A 248 -6.93 -22.72 31.13
CA ILE A 248 -6.11 -22.59 29.92
C ILE A 248 -6.49 -21.32 29.17
N LEU A 249 -7.79 -21.10 28.98
CA LEU A 249 -8.31 -19.91 28.30
C LEU A 249 -7.86 -18.62 28.99
N GLN A 250 -7.94 -18.57 30.31
CA GLN A 250 -7.51 -17.40 31.09
C GLN A 250 -6.02 -17.11 30.92
N ARG A 251 -5.17 -18.14 30.94
CA ARG A 251 -3.72 -17.99 30.70
C ARG A 251 -3.43 -17.51 29.27
N ALA A 252 -4.07 -18.11 28.28
CA ALA A 252 -3.91 -17.69 26.88
C ALA A 252 -4.36 -16.24 26.66
N PHE A 253 -5.44 -15.82 27.33
CA PHE A 253 -5.91 -14.43 27.30
C PHE A 253 -4.93 -13.45 27.95
N GLN A 254 -4.39 -13.79 29.13
CA GLN A 254 -3.38 -12.98 29.81
C GLN A 254 -2.13 -12.79 28.96
N GLN A 255 -1.64 -13.88 28.33
CA GLN A 255 -0.49 -13.84 27.44
C GLN A 255 -0.76 -12.94 26.22
N HIS A 256 -1.91 -13.13 25.55
CA HIS A 256 -2.31 -12.30 24.43
C HIS A 256 -2.37 -10.80 24.78
N MET A 257 -2.91 -10.45 25.96
CA MET A 257 -2.94 -9.07 26.43
C MET A 257 -1.55 -8.52 26.75
N HIS A 258 -0.67 -9.31 27.36
CA HIS A 258 0.70 -8.92 27.67
C HIS A 258 1.52 -8.65 26.39
N ASP A 259 1.43 -9.56 25.42
CA ASP A 259 2.15 -9.43 24.15
C ASP A 259 1.60 -8.26 23.30
N ALA A 260 0.29 -7.98 23.40
CA ALA A 260 -0.30 -6.80 22.76
C ALA A 260 0.16 -5.47 23.39
N MET A 261 0.47 -5.45 24.69
CA MET A 261 0.95 -4.25 25.39
C MET A 261 2.44 -3.99 25.14
N THR A 262 3.26 -5.04 25.11
CA THR A 262 4.72 -4.95 24.92
C THR A 262 5.13 -4.70 23.47
N ALA A 263 4.24 -4.92 22.49
CA ALA A 263 4.49 -4.63 21.08
C ALA A 263 4.61 -3.13 20.72
N PHE A 264 4.42 -2.22 21.68
CA PHE A 264 4.50 -0.77 21.50
C PHE A 264 5.69 -0.10 22.23
N GLU A 265 6.55 -0.88 22.88
CA GLU A 265 7.81 -0.44 23.52
C GLU A 265 9.01 -0.77 22.63
#